data_AF-A0A947FLW5-F1
#
_entry.id   AF-A0A947FLW5-F1
#
_cell.length_a   1.000
_cell.length_b   1.000
_cell.length_c   1.000
_cell.angle_alpha   90.00
_cell.angle_beta   90.00
_cell.angle_gamma   90.00
#
_symmetry.space_group_name_H-M   'P 1'
#
loop_
_entity.id
_entity.type
_entity.pdbx_description
1 polymer ?
#
loop_
_entity_poly.entity_id
_entity_poly.type
_entity_poly.pdbx_seq_one_letter_code
_entity_poly.pdbx_strand_id
1 'polypeptide(L)' 'MKWSVITRESLYRGFFKLVGIELTHDLFEGGESPILRRELLDRGRAVAVLPYDPVRDEVVLIEQFRIGAGDDPSGPW' A
#
# COMPACT_ATOMS: atom_id res chain seq x y z
N MET A 1 3.39 -14.83 17.00
CA MET A 1 2.24 -14.05 16.51
C MET A 1 1.58 -14.83 15.39
N LYS A 2 0.51 -15.55 15.74
CA LYS A 2 -0.40 -16.21 14.81
C LYS A 2 -1.46 -15.20 14.38
N TRP A 3 -1.98 -15.41 13.18
CA TRP A 3 -3.12 -14.66 12.65
C TRP A 3 -3.85 -15.56 11.66
N SER A 4 -5.13 -15.29 11.46
CA SER A 4 -5.95 -16.00 10.48
C SER A 4 -6.91 -15.05 9.78
N VAL A 5 -7.27 -15.42 8.55
CA VAL A 5 -8.27 -14.71 7.76
C VAL A 5 -9.54 -15.52 7.80
N ILE A 6 -10.63 -14.90 8.22
CA ILE A 6 -11.96 -15.51 8.27
C ILE A 6 -12.65 -15.36 6.92
N THR A 7 -12.73 -14.12 6.40
CA THR A 7 -13.34 -13.85 5.10
C THR A 7 -12.51 -12.88 4.28
N ARG A 8 -12.65 -13.01 2.95
CA ARG A 8 -12.20 -12.02 1.98
C ARG A 8 -13.32 -11.77 1.00
N GLU A 9 -13.74 -10.51 0.90
CA GLU A 9 -14.78 -10.10 -0.03
C GLU A 9 -14.29 -8.97 -0.94
N SER A 10 -14.85 -8.91 -2.13
CA SER A 10 -14.53 -7.87 -3.09
C SER A 10 -15.48 -6.70 -2.88
N LEU A 11 -14.97 -5.58 -2.37
CA LEU A 11 -15.75 -4.36 -2.15
C LEU A 11 -15.86 -3.52 -3.44
N TYR A 12 -14.81 -3.53 -4.26
CA TYR A 12 -14.79 -2.84 -5.55
C TYR A 12 -13.88 -3.57 -6.55
N ARG A 13 -14.30 -3.61 -7.83
CA ARG A 13 -13.53 -4.18 -8.94
C ARG A 13 -13.46 -3.21 -10.12
N GLY A 14 -12.41 -2.40 -10.14
CA GLY A 14 -12.04 -1.57 -11.29
C GLY A 14 -10.61 -1.88 -11.74
N PHE A 15 -9.88 -0.84 -12.16
CA PHE A 15 -8.45 -0.94 -12.44
C PHE A 15 -7.67 -1.44 -11.21
N PHE A 16 -7.97 -0.85 -10.04
CA PHE A 16 -7.59 -1.40 -8.74
C PHE A 16 -8.74 -2.18 -8.11
N LYS A 17 -8.38 -3.06 -7.18
CA LYS A 17 -9.35 -3.84 -6.40
C LYS A 17 -9.35 -3.37 -4.96
N LEU A 18 -10.53 -3.19 -4.39
CA LEU A 18 -10.68 -2.97 -2.95
C LEU A 18 -11.22 -4.26 -2.34
N VAL A 19 -10.50 -4.81 -1.37
CA VAL A 19 -10.81 -6.09 -0.72
C VAL A 19 -11.14 -5.85 0.74
N GLY A 20 -12.31 -6.28 1.19
CA GLY A 20 -12.67 -6.36 2.60
C GLY A 20 -12.12 -7.64 3.18
N ILE A 21 -11.39 -7.54 4.29
CA ILE A 21 -10.78 -8.69 4.97
C ILE A 21 -11.25 -8.69 6.42
N GLU A 22 -11.84 -9.79 6.83
CA GLU A 22 -12.07 -10.09 8.25
C GLU A 22 -10.96 -11.01 8.73
N LEU A 23 -10.26 -10.60 9.79
CA LEU A 23 -9.11 -11.30 10.33
C LEU A 23 -9.06 -11.21 11.84
N THR A 24 -8.27 -12.10 12.44
CA THR A 24 -7.93 -12.08 13.86
C THR A 24 -6.44 -12.37 14.04
N HIS A 25 -5.82 -11.87 15.10
CA HIS A 25 -4.40 -12.08 15.40
C HIS A 25 -4.12 -12.08 16.91
N ASP A 26 -2.98 -12.65 17.31
CA ASP A 26 -2.50 -12.60 18.69
C ASP A 26 -2.30 -11.15 19.16
N LEU A 27 -2.66 -10.84 20.41
CA LEU A 27 -2.38 -9.56 21.06
C LEU A 27 -1.03 -9.59 21.78
N PHE A 28 -0.38 -8.43 21.92
CA PHE A 28 0.91 -8.32 22.62
C PHE A 28 0.83 -8.68 24.11
N GLU A 29 -0.28 -8.37 24.76
CA GLU A 29 -0.56 -8.74 26.16
C GLU A 29 -0.97 -10.22 26.33
N GLY A 30 -0.95 -10.99 25.24
CA GLY A 30 -1.48 -12.35 25.19
C GLY A 30 -2.98 -12.36 24.85
N GLY A 31 -3.46 -13.54 24.46
CA GLY A 31 -4.82 -13.70 23.93
C GLY A 31 -4.94 -13.35 22.45
N GLU A 32 -6.17 -13.36 21.94
CA GLU A 32 -6.50 -13.14 20.54
C GLU A 32 -7.38 -11.88 20.41
N SER A 33 -7.19 -11.11 19.34
CA SER A 33 -8.03 -9.97 19.02
C SER A 33 -9.49 -10.39 18.76
N PRO A 34 -10.48 -9.50 18.93
CA PRO A 34 -11.78 -9.70 18.29
C PRO A 34 -11.62 -9.74 16.76
N ILE A 35 -12.67 -10.17 16.04
CA ILE A 35 -12.66 -10.11 14.57
C ILE A 35 -12.53 -8.64 14.13
N LEU A 36 -11.48 -8.36 13.36
CA LEU A 36 -11.20 -7.05 12.79
C LEU A 36 -11.58 -7.02 11.32
N ARG A 37 -12.23 -5.93 10.89
CA ARG A 37 -12.49 -5.64 9.48
C ARG A 37 -11.48 -4.63 8.94
N ARG A 38 -10.88 -4.92 7.79
CA ARG A 38 -9.92 -4.04 7.09
C ARG A 38 -10.26 -3.93 5.62
N GLU A 39 -10.08 -2.75 5.06
CA GLU A 39 -10.15 -2.52 3.62
C GLU A 39 -8.73 -2.46 3.06
N LEU A 40 -8.44 -3.33 2.11
CA LEU A 40 -7.14 -3.44 1.45
C LEU A 40 -7.26 -2.99 0.00
N LEU A 41 -6.56 -1.92 -0.36
CA LEU A 41 -6.39 -1.51 -1.75
C LEU A 41 -5.31 -2.38 -2.40
N ASP A 42 -5.72 -3.29 -3.26
CA ASP A 42 -4.83 -4.09 -4.09
C ASP A 42 -4.53 -3.36 -5.41
N ARG A 43 -3.28 -2.88 -5.49
CA ARG A 43 -2.69 -2.16 -6.63
C ARG A 43 -1.64 -2.98 -7.40
N GLY A 44 -1.47 -4.26 -7.07
CA GLY A 44 -0.39 -5.09 -7.61
C GLY A 44 1.00 -4.76 -7.03
N ARG A 45 2.05 -5.26 -7.71
CA ARG A 45 3.46 -5.10 -7.31
C ARG A 45 4.14 -4.04 -8.17
N ALA A 46 5.08 -3.32 -7.59
CA ALA A 46 5.92 -2.33 -8.26
C ALA A 46 7.40 -2.59 -7.96
N VAL A 47 8.28 -2.08 -8.81
CA VAL A 47 9.74 -2.07 -8.63
C VAL A 47 10.21 -0.62 -8.71
N ALA A 48 11.17 -0.26 -7.88
CA ALA A 48 11.84 1.04 -7.92
C ALA A 48 13.34 0.83 -8.11
N VAL A 49 13.99 1.79 -8.77
CA VAL A 49 15.44 1.85 -8.96
C VAL A 49 15.88 3.25 -8.56
N LEU A 50 17.02 3.36 -7.88
CA LEU A 50 17.68 4.63 -7.59
C LEU A 50 18.96 4.71 -8.43
N PRO A 51 18.94 5.41 -9.58
CA PRO A 51 20.16 5.60 -10.37
C PRO A 51 21.06 6.63 -9.67
N TYR A 52 22.29 6.23 -9.39
CA TYR A 52 23.30 7.02 -8.70
C TYR A 52 24.62 6.98 -9.48
N ASP A 53 25.22 8.15 -9.68
CA ASP A 53 26.56 8.30 -10.23
C ASP A 53 27.56 8.56 -9.08
N PRO A 54 28.44 7.60 -8.74
CA PRO A 54 29.39 7.75 -7.64
C PRO A 54 30.55 8.70 -7.92
N VAL A 55 30.82 9.04 -9.19
CA VAL A 55 31.90 9.96 -9.55
C VAL A 55 31.43 11.40 -9.35
N ARG A 56 30.16 11.67 -9.65
CA ARG A 56 29.55 13.00 -9.55
C ARG A 56 28.85 13.26 -8.23
N ASP A 57 28.59 12.20 -7.46
CA ASP A 57 27.77 12.21 -6.25
C ASP A 57 26.36 12.76 -6.49
N GLU A 58 25.72 12.30 -7.58
CA GLU A 58 24.42 12.78 -8.05
C GLU A 58 23.44 11.63 -8.25
N VAL A 59 22.14 11.90 -8.09
CA VAL A 59 21.05 10.96 -8.39
C VAL A 59 20.27 11.41 -9.62
N VAL A 60 19.75 10.45 -10.38
CA VAL A 60 18.87 10.75 -11.52
C VAL A 60 17.41 10.68 -11.06
N LEU A 61 16.68 11.77 -11.29
CA LEU A 61 15.25 11.86 -11.04
C LEU A 61 14.47 11.82 -12.35
N ILE A 62 13.20 11.43 -12.26
CA ILE A 62 12.23 11.59 -13.34
C ILE A 62 11.18 12.61 -12.90
N GLU A 63 10.70 13.40 -13.85
CA GLU A 63 9.58 14.31 -13.67
C GLU A 63 8.40 13.81 -14.50
N GLN A 64 7.24 13.71 -13.89
CA GLN A 64 6.06 13.18 -14.55
C GLN A 64 4.80 13.68 -13.86
N PHE A 65 3.84 14.13 -14.66
CA PHE A 65 2.50 14.41 -14.17
C PHE A 65 1.86 13.18 -13.48
N ARG A 66 1.45 13.34 -12.22
CA ARG A 66 0.74 12.35 -11.40
C ARG A 66 -0.54 12.96 -10.86
N ILE A 67 -1.69 12.63 -11.49
CA ILE A 67 -3.02 13.10 -11.06
C ILE A 67 -3.34 12.82 -9.58
N GLY A 68 -2.76 11.78 -8.99
CA GLY A 68 -2.93 11.47 -7.56
C GLY A 68 -2.35 12.53 -6.61
N ALA A 69 -1.53 13.45 -7.10
CA ALA A 69 -1.01 14.60 -6.37
C ALA A 69 -1.72 15.92 -6.76
N GLY A 70 -2.90 15.86 -7.38
CA GLY A 70 -3.61 17.05 -7.86
C GLY A 70 -3.96 18.08 -6.78
N ASP A 71 -4.15 17.63 -5.54
CA ASP A 71 -4.46 18.50 -4.39
C ASP A 71 -3.20 18.90 -3.59
N ASP A 72 -2.00 18.49 -4.03
CA ASP A 72 -0.75 18.87 -3.38
C ASP A 72 -0.41 20.35 -3.67
N PRO A 73 0.02 21.15 -2.68
CA PRO A 73 0.44 22.53 -2.89
C PRO A 73 1.56 22.73 -3.92
N SER A 74 2.45 21.74 -4.13
CA SER A 74 3.47 21.80 -5.18
C SER A 74 2.96 21.41 -6.56
N GLY A 75 1.71 20.95 -6.64
CA GLY A 75 1.04 20.54 -7.87
C GLY A 75 1.32 19.09 -8.28
N PRO A 76 0.58 18.59 -9.28
CA PRO A 76 0.69 17.21 -9.75
C PRO A 76 1.88 16.95 -10.69
N TRP A 77 2.82 17.89 -10.83
CA TRP A 77 3.97 17.79 -11.73
C TRP A 77 5.24 17.42 -10.97
#